data_AF-A0A1Z4EVX4-F1
#
_entry.id   AF-A0A1Z4EVX4-F1
#
_cell.length_a   1.000
_cell.length_b   1.000
_cell.length_c   1.000
_cell.angle_alpha   90.00
_cell.angle_beta   90.00
_cell.angle_gamma   90.00
#
_symmetry.space_group_name_H-M   'P 1'
#
loop_
_entity.id
_entity.type
_entity.pdbx_description
1 polymer ?
#
loop_
_entity_poly.entity_id
_entity_poly.type
_entity_poly.pdbx_seq_one_letter_code
_entity_poly.pdbx_strand_id
1 'polypeptide(L)'
;MSHPTPDPDIRAAILNALTDEYQPWAAVRRRIPGSDETLTAVLHEMFEDYRLTLMKISGSPIVRLVSDLDLMGAAAERDRLRQMGWPRSRCREFLAV
;
A
#
# COMPACT_ATOMS: atom_id res chain seq x y z
N MET A 1 5.75 14.51 20.35
CA MET A 1 4.89 13.34 20.13
C MET A 1 5.60 12.43 19.14
N SER A 2 6.41 11.51 19.65
CA SER A 2 7.16 10.56 18.82
C SER A 2 6.16 9.54 18.26
N HIS A 3 6.02 9.46 16.94
CA HIS A 3 5.34 8.31 16.33
C HIS A 3 6.15 7.07 16.71
N PRO A 4 5.52 6.01 17.25
CA PRO A 4 6.22 4.75 17.43
C PRO A 4 6.64 4.26 16.04
N THR A 5 7.94 4.07 15.84
CA THR A 5 8.47 3.38 14.66
C THR A 5 7.68 2.09 14.47
N PRO A 6 7.19 1.76 13.26
CA PRO A 6 6.54 0.49 13.01
C PRO A 6 7.41 -0.62 13.53
N ASP A 7 6.84 -1.48 14.37
CA ASP A 7 7.52 -2.69 14.78
C ASP A 7 7.90 -3.45 13.48
N PRO A 8 9.20 -3.66 13.18
CA PRO A 8 9.62 -4.38 11.99
C PRO A 8 8.94 -5.76 11.87
N ASP A 9 8.50 -6.33 12.99
CA ASP A 9 7.76 -7.57 13.06
C ASP A 9 6.36 -7.48 12.40
N ILE A 10 5.67 -6.33 12.53
CA ILE A 10 4.36 -6.11 11.91
C ILE A 10 4.51 -5.97 10.39
N ARG A 11 5.51 -5.20 9.93
CA ARG A 11 5.77 -5.03 8.50
C ARG A 11 6.07 -6.38 7.84
N ALA A 12 6.92 -7.19 8.48
CA ALA A 12 7.23 -8.54 8.01
C ALA A 12 5.98 -9.44 7.99
N ALA A 13 5.15 -9.37 9.04
CA ALA A 13 3.91 -10.14 9.10
C ALA A 13 2.91 -9.76 8.00
N ILE A 14 2.77 -8.47 7.68
CA ILE A 14 1.93 -8.00 6.57
C ILE A 14 2.47 -8.52 5.24
N LEU A 15 3.77 -8.40 4.98
CA LEU A 15 4.38 -8.91 3.74
C LEU A 15 4.18 -10.42 3.58
N ASN A 16 4.38 -11.18 4.66
CA ASN A 16 4.20 -12.63 4.65
C ASN A 16 2.74 -13.06 4.48
N ALA A 17 1.77 -12.21 4.85
CA ALA A 17 0.35 -12.50 4.71
C ALA A 17 -0.23 -12.12 3.33
N LEU A 18 0.50 -11.32 2.55
CA LEU A 18 0.09 -10.87 1.23
C LEU A 18 0.58 -11.80 0.12
N THR A 19 -0.14 -11.75 -1.01
CA THR A 19 0.25 -12.37 -2.28
C THR A 19 0.32 -11.31 -3.36
N ASP A 20 0.70 -11.70 -4.57
CA ASP A 20 0.57 -10.92 -5.79
C ASP A 20 -0.88 -10.71 -6.24
N GLU A 21 -1.82 -11.56 -5.80
CA GLU A 21 -3.26 -11.36 -6.01
C GLU A 21 -3.90 -10.31 -5.08
N TYR A 22 -4.95 -9.65 -5.60
CA TYR A 22 -5.76 -8.70 -4.84
C TYR A 22 -6.60 -9.38 -3.76
N GLN A 23 -6.38 -8.98 -2.51
CA GLN A 23 -7.09 -9.51 -1.35
C GLN A 23 -7.77 -8.40 -0.54
N PRO A 24 -8.98 -8.61 0.00
CA PRO A 24 -9.57 -7.67 0.94
C PRO A 24 -8.67 -7.49 2.16
N TRP A 25 -8.33 -6.25 2.53
CA TRP A 25 -7.49 -5.97 3.70
C TRP A 25 -8.10 -6.56 4.98
N ALA A 26 -9.43 -6.54 5.10
CA ALA A 26 -10.13 -7.15 6.21
C ALA A 26 -9.87 -8.65 6.38
N ALA A 27 -9.63 -9.38 5.27
CA ALA A 27 -9.29 -10.80 5.30
C ALA A 27 -7.82 -11.02 5.67
N VAL A 28 -6.91 -10.19 5.16
CA VAL A 28 -5.46 -10.26 5.43
C VAL A 28 -5.18 -9.95 6.90
N ARG A 29 -5.67 -8.83 7.42
CA ARG A 29 -5.38 -8.35 8.77
C ARG A 29 -5.84 -9.31 9.88
N ARG A 30 -6.91 -10.09 9.64
CA ARG A 30 -7.40 -11.12 10.59
C ARG A 30 -6.40 -12.26 10.83
N ARG A 31 -5.42 -12.43 9.92
CA ARG A 31 -4.37 -13.46 10.01
C ARG A 31 -3.15 -12.97 10.81
N ILE A 32 -3.10 -11.68 11.14
CA ILE A 32 -1.93 -11.03 11.74
C ILE A 32 -2.29 -10.65 13.18
N PRO A 33 -1.48 -11.06 14.17
CA PRO A 33 -1.69 -10.60 15.54
C PRO A 33 -1.41 -9.10 15.65
N GLY A 34 -2.27 -8.36 16.34
CA GLY A 34 -2.11 -6.92 16.56
C GLY A 34 -3.44 -6.17 16.60
N SER A 35 -3.37 -4.87 16.88
CA SER A 35 -4.54 -4.00 16.82
C SER A 35 -4.85 -3.60 15.38
N ASP A 36 -6.13 -3.55 15.03
CA ASP A 36 -6.60 -3.11 13.71
C ASP A 36 -6.05 -1.74 13.31
N GLU A 37 -5.94 -0.83 14.28
CA GLU A 37 -5.41 0.53 14.09
C GLU A 37 -3.92 0.49 13.75
N THR A 38 -3.12 -0.24 14.52
CA THR A 38 -1.67 -0.38 14.28
C THR A 38 -1.41 -1.03 12.93
N LEU A 39 -2.10 -2.12 12.59
CA LEU A 39 -1.93 -2.80 11.31
C LEU A 39 -2.28 -1.87 10.14
N THR A 40 -3.34 -1.07 10.28
CA THR A 40 -3.77 -0.14 9.23
C THR A 40 -2.79 1.03 9.08
N ALA A 41 -2.24 1.55 10.18
CA ALA A 41 -1.21 2.59 10.12
C ALA A 41 0.04 2.08 9.38
N VAL A 42 0.53 0.88 9.73
CA VAL A 42 1.69 0.27 9.06
C VAL A 42 1.41 -0.02 7.58
N LEU A 43 0.20 -0.49 7.24
CA LEU A 43 -0.22 -0.69 5.85
C LEU A 43 -0.12 0.61 5.03
N HIS A 44 -0.57 1.74 5.59
CA HIS A 44 -0.50 3.03 4.94
C HIS A 44 0.94 3.49 4.71
N GLU A 45 1.83 3.29 5.67
CA GLU A 45 3.26 3.60 5.49
C GLU A 45 3.90 2.70 4.44
N MET A 46 3.63 1.39 4.46
CA MET A 46 4.13 0.45 3.44
C MET A 46 3.67 0.82 2.03
N PHE A 47 2.46 1.35 1.91
CA PHE A 47 1.96 1.87 0.66
C PHE A 47 2.70 3.12 0.20
N GLU A 48 2.99 4.05 1.11
CA GLU A 48 3.80 5.24 0.83
C GLU A 48 5.25 4.88 0.46
N ASP A 49 5.77 3.77 1.00
CA ASP A 49 7.08 3.19 0.69
C ASP A 49 7.08 2.33 -0.60
N TYR A 50 5.97 2.26 -1.34
CA TYR A 50 5.81 1.42 -2.54
C TYR A 50 6.14 -0.06 -2.30
N ARG A 51 5.82 -0.61 -1.13
CA ARG A 51 6.00 -2.04 -0.81
C ARG A 51 4.80 -2.89 -1.16
N LEU A 52 3.63 -2.27 -1.30
CA LEU A 52 2.37 -2.91 -1.63
C LEU A 52 1.52 -1.96 -2.47
N THR A 53 0.50 -2.52 -3.12
CA THR A 53 -0.56 -1.76 -3.78
C THR A 53 -1.80 -1.79 -2.90
N LEU A 54 -2.40 -0.62 -2.66
CA LEU A 54 -3.63 -0.44 -1.91
C LEU A 54 -4.64 0.31 -2.78
N MET A 55 -5.83 -0.24 -2.93
CA MET A 55 -6.94 0.37 -3.66
C MET A 55 -8.24 0.27 -2.87
N LYS A 56 -9.26 1.03 -3.26
CA LYS A 56 -10.59 0.96 -2.65
C LYS A 56 -11.63 0.57 -3.69
N ILE A 57 -12.19 -0.63 -3.56
CA ILE A 57 -13.26 -1.13 -4.43
C ILE A 57 -14.56 -1.19 -3.63
N SER A 58 -15.59 -0.48 -4.07
CA SER A 58 -16.92 -0.46 -3.42
C SER A 58 -16.86 -0.20 -1.90
N GLY A 59 -15.99 0.71 -1.48
CA GLY A 59 -15.82 1.03 -0.06
C GLY A 59 -14.81 0.16 0.69
N SER A 60 -14.40 -0.97 0.11
CA SER A 60 -13.51 -1.95 0.76
C SER A 60 -12.06 -1.78 0.31
N PRO A 61 -11.09 -1.65 1.24
CA PRO A 61 -9.68 -1.65 0.91
C PRO A 61 -9.24 -3.03 0.42
N ILE A 62 -8.58 -3.07 -0.73
CA ILE A 62 -8.02 -4.26 -1.35
C ILE A 62 -6.52 -4.04 -1.53
N VAL A 63 -5.73 -5.05 -1.19
CA VAL A 63 -4.29 -5.01 -1.09
C VAL A 63 -3.64 -6.16 -1.84
N ARG A 64 -2.44 -5.94 -2.36
CA ARG A 64 -1.55 -6.97 -2.91
C ARG A 64 -0.09 -6.54 -2.79
N LEU A 65 0.84 -7.45 -2.94
CA LEU A 65 2.26 -7.11 -3.11
C LEU A 65 2.44 -6.24 -4.35
N VAL A 66 3.34 -5.26 -4.24
CA VAL A 66 3.70 -4.42 -5.37
C VAL A 66 4.37 -5.28 -6.44
N SER A 67 4.01 -5.05 -7.69
CA SER A 67 4.65 -5.67 -8.86
C SER A 67 5.54 -4.66 -9.58
N ASP A 68 6.48 -5.17 -10.38
CA ASP A 68 7.30 -4.30 -11.24
C ASP A 68 6.45 -3.43 -12.16
N LEU A 69 5.31 -3.95 -12.62
CA LEU A 69 4.35 -3.20 -13.43
C LEU A 69 3.72 -2.03 -12.66
N ASP A 70 3.41 -2.21 -11.37
CA ASP A 70 2.90 -1.12 -10.52
C ASP A 70 3.95 -0.01 -10.39
N LEU A 71 5.22 -0.39 -10.16
CA LEU A 71 6.33 0.55 -10.04
C LEU A 71 6.58 1.31 -11.36
N MET A 72 6.50 0.62 -12.50
CA MET A 72 6.59 1.26 -13.81
C MET A 72 5.44 2.25 -14.05
N GLY A 73 4.20 1.85 -13.73
CA GLY A 73 3.04 2.74 -13.79
C GLY A 73 3.17 3.96 -12.86
N ALA A 74 3.69 3.74 -11.65
CA ALA A 74 4.02 4.80 -10.69
C ALA A 74 4.96 5.85 -11.28
N ALA A 75 6.06 5.37 -11.87
CA ALA A 75 7.08 6.21 -12.45
C ALA A 75 6.52 7.01 -13.63
N ALA A 76 5.78 6.35 -14.53
CA ALA A 76 5.14 6.99 -15.68
C ALA A 76 4.15 8.09 -15.25
N GLU A 77 3.28 7.85 -14.27
CA GLU A 77 2.34 8.86 -13.80
C GLU A 77 3.03 10.02 -13.10
N ARG A 78 4.10 9.75 -12.32
CA ARG A 78 4.92 10.81 -11.72
C ARG A 78 5.55 11.70 -12.78
N ASP A 79 6.09 11.11 -13.84
CA ASP A 79 6.70 11.88 -14.92
C ASP A 79 5.67 12.67 -15.72
N ARG A 80 4.48 12.11 -15.96
CA ARG A 80 3.34 12.83 -16.56
C ARG A 80 2.95 14.05 -15.72
N LEU A 81 2.78 13.90 -14.40
CA LEU A 81 2.40 15.03 -13.54
C LEU A 81 3.51 16.08 -13.43
N ARG A 82 4.78 15.67 -13.42
CA ARG A 82 5.92 16.60 -13.48
C ARG A 82 5.87 17.44 -14.75
N GLN A 83 5.60 16.83 -15.91
CA GLN A 83 5.45 17.54 -17.18
C GLN A 83 4.28 18.53 -17.17
N MET A 84 3.21 18.22 -16.45
CA MET A 84 2.06 19.11 -16.25
C MET A 84 2.31 20.23 -15.22
N GLY A 85 3.48 20.26 -14.56
CA GLY A 85 3.77 21.21 -13.49
C GLY A 85 3.02 20.93 -12.18
N TRP A 86 2.50 19.71 -12.01
CA TRP A 86 1.75 19.30 -10.83
C TRP A 86 2.70 18.62 -9.83
N PRO A 87 2.95 19.23 -8.66
CA PRO A 87 4.13 18.90 -7.85
C PRO A 87 4.07 17.55 -7.13
N ARG A 88 2.91 16.89 -7.02
CA ARG A 88 2.79 15.59 -6.35
C ARG A 88 1.67 14.73 -6.93
N SER A 89 2.05 13.65 -7.61
CA SER A 89 1.18 12.47 -7.63
C SER A 89 1.33 11.83 -6.26
N ARG A 90 0.29 11.88 -5.43
CA ARG A 90 0.15 10.80 -4.45
C ARG A 90 -0.28 9.63 -5.32
N CYS A 91 0.66 8.83 -5.83
CA CYS A 91 0.39 7.64 -6.62
C CYS A 91 -0.39 6.64 -5.75
N ARG A 92 -1.65 6.96 -5.47
CA ARG A 92 -2.53 6.28 -4.53
C ARG A 92 -3.38 5.23 -5.22
N GLU A 93 -3.19 5.07 -6.52
CA GLU A 93 -3.99 4.22 -7.39
C GLU A 93 -3.01 3.64 -8.40
N PHE A 94 -2.36 2.51 -8.06
CA PHE A 94 -1.61 1.77 -9.06
C PHE A 94 -2.61 0.97 -9.91
N LEU A 95 -2.62 1.33 -11.20
CA LEU A 95 -3.31 0.69 -12.31
C LEU A 95 -4.80 0.43 -12.04
N ALA A 96 -5.62 1.45 -12.29
CA ALA A 96 -6.97 1.20 -12.77
C ALA A 96 -6.84 0.49 -14.13
N VAL A 97 -7.11 -0.81 -14.15
CA VAL A 97 -7.33 -1.58 -15.38
C VAL A 97 -8.62 -1.10 -16.03
#